data_AF-A0A833Y7A6-F1
#
_entry.id   AF-A0A833Y7A6-F1
#
_cell.length_a   1.000
_cell.length_b   1.000
_cell.length_c   1.000
_cell.angle_alpha   90.00
_cell.angle_beta   90.00
_cell.angle_gamma   90.00
#
_symmetry.space_group_name_H-M   'P 1'
#
loop_
_entity.id
_entity.type
_entity.pdbx_description
1 polymer ?
#
loop_
_entity_poly.entity_id
_entity_poly.type
_entity_poly.pdbx_seq_one_letter_code
_entity_poly.pdbx_strand_id
1 'polypeptide(L)'
;MKGSVYNIFDDVSEKEFPGFKEAIWLECTQEQNEIIFVPSGWYHQVHNLEDTISINHNWFNAYNLSWVWNLLLRDYDEAKEYIEDIRDICDDFEGLCQRNLAANTGMNFNDFYFFLTHFCLANVVELCCLRRNCENSIRSSSLVAQHLAMNLRSVQKIVLEIESVGGLAGNRGIFLDIRETLDDPSFLNLCMGLERVYGMIHKLKGGFIDTRKDLVDDLMDLDSIRTNGSQVFKAEELVIFIDKAIAKLGGTNGDEIDLLSERDGA
;
A
#
# COMPACT_ATOMS: atom_id res chain seq x y z
N MET A 1 -8.12 23.88 19.19
CA MET A 1 -7.02 22.95 19.53
C MET A 1 -7.16 21.76 18.61
N LYS A 2 -6.25 21.56 17.64
CA LYS A 2 -6.14 20.29 16.90
C LYS A 2 -5.39 19.33 17.85
N GLY A 3 -6.14 18.43 18.50
CA GLY A 3 -5.61 17.40 19.40
C GLY A 3 -5.51 17.80 20.88
N SER A 4 -6.23 17.07 21.74
CA SER A 4 -5.96 16.98 23.17
C SER A 4 -5.29 15.62 23.41
N VAL A 5 -4.03 15.64 23.86
CA VAL A 5 -3.38 14.41 24.36
C VAL A 5 -3.99 14.11 25.71
N TYR A 6 -4.71 12.99 25.80
CA TYR A 6 -5.23 12.50 27.06
C TYR A 6 -4.08 12.08 27.98
N ASN A 7 -4.08 12.57 29.22
CA ASN A 7 -3.20 12.08 30.26
C ASN A 7 -3.94 11.03 31.08
N ILE A 8 -3.55 9.74 30.93
CA ILE A 8 -4.12 8.63 31.71
C ILE A 8 -4.03 8.81 33.24
N PHE A 9 -3.17 9.71 33.72
CA PHE A 9 -3.00 9.98 35.15
C PHE A 9 -3.84 11.16 35.66
N ASP A 10 -4.49 11.92 34.77
CA ASP A 10 -5.36 13.04 35.15
C ASP A 10 -6.83 12.60 35.23
N ASP A 11 -7.60 13.27 36.09
CA ASP A 11 -9.05 13.08 36.19
C ASP A 11 -9.73 13.49 34.88
N VAL A 12 -10.49 12.56 34.28
CA VAL A 12 -11.31 12.85 33.10
C VAL A 12 -12.61 13.50 33.52
N SER A 13 -12.89 14.68 32.95
CA SER A 13 -14.17 15.35 33.14
C SER A 13 -15.32 14.49 32.59
N GLU A 14 -16.06 13.82 33.47
CA GLU A 14 -17.28 13.07 33.09
C GLU A 14 -18.35 13.96 32.46
N LYS A 15 -18.30 15.28 32.69
CA LYS A 15 -19.20 16.25 32.06
C LYS A 15 -18.88 16.44 30.58
N GLU A 16 -17.60 16.41 30.21
CA GLU A 16 -17.13 16.64 28.84
C GLU A 16 -17.05 15.33 28.05
N PHE A 17 -16.61 14.25 28.70
CA PHE A 17 -16.45 12.92 28.10
C PHE A 17 -17.28 11.86 28.85
N PRO A 18 -18.63 11.93 28.81
CA PRO A 18 -19.50 11.08 29.62
C PRO A 18 -19.38 9.57 29.32
N GLY A 19 -18.95 9.21 28.10
CA GLY A 19 -18.73 7.83 27.69
C GLY A 19 -17.37 7.25 28.12
N PHE A 20 -16.47 8.06 28.67
CA PHE A 20 -15.11 7.61 28.99
C PHE A 20 -15.08 6.47 30.01
N LYS A 21 -15.97 6.52 31.00
CA LYS A 21 -16.12 5.46 32.02
C LYS A 21 -16.57 4.10 31.46
N GLU A 22 -17.09 4.08 30.24
CA GLU A 22 -17.52 2.85 29.55
C GLU A 22 -16.39 2.26 28.68
N ALA A 23 -15.29 3.00 28.51
CA ALA A 23 -14.15 2.54 27.72
C ALA A 23 -13.46 1.36 28.42
N ILE A 24 -13.13 0.33 27.62
CA ILE A 24 -12.30 -0.78 28.04
C ILE A 24 -10.88 -0.48 27.56
N TRP A 25 -9.92 -0.56 28.47
CA TRP A 25 -8.51 -0.35 28.18
C TRP A 25 -7.70 -1.57 28.64
N LEU A 26 -6.56 -1.76 27.99
CA LEU A 26 -5.60 -2.80 28.31
C LEU A 26 -4.29 -2.14 28.71
N GLU A 27 -3.67 -2.65 29.76
CA GLU A 27 -2.36 -2.21 30.23
C GLU A 27 -1.39 -3.38 30.20
N CYS A 28 -0.17 -3.12 29.73
CA CYS A 28 0.93 -4.07 29.80
C CYS A 28 2.26 -3.33 29.90
N THR A 29 3.25 -3.99 30.51
CA THR A 29 4.64 -3.54 30.52
C THR A 29 5.39 -4.33 29.46
N GLN A 30 6.13 -3.64 28.58
CA GLN A 30 7.06 -4.25 27.64
C GLN A 30 8.44 -4.32 28.28
N GLU A 31 8.94 -5.53 28.52
CA GLU A 31 10.28 -5.74 29.06
C GLU A 31 11.36 -5.76 27.97
N GLN A 32 12.62 -5.75 28.37
CA GLN A 32 13.74 -5.80 27.44
C GLN A 32 13.67 -7.06 26.54
N ASN A 33 13.86 -6.86 25.23
CA ASN A 33 13.79 -7.88 24.18
C ASN A 33 12.39 -8.45 23.91
N GLU A 34 11.34 -7.88 24.49
CA GLU A 34 9.96 -8.20 24.11
C GLU A 34 9.50 -7.39 22.91
N ILE A 35 8.50 -7.91 22.19
CA ILE A 35 7.88 -7.25 21.04
C ILE A 35 6.39 -7.15 21.32
N ILE A 36 5.85 -5.94 21.19
CA ILE A 36 4.42 -5.70 21.17
C ILE A 36 3.98 -5.41 19.75
N PHE A 37 2.95 -6.11 19.29
CA PHE A 37 2.23 -5.74 18.08
C PHE A 37 1.02 -4.90 18.47
N VAL A 38 1.06 -3.61 18.11
CA VAL A 38 -0.09 -2.70 18.24
C VAL A 38 -0.87 -2.72 16.93
N PRO A 39 -2.12 -3.23 16.91
CA PRO A 39 -2.89 -3.26 15.67
C PRO A 39 -3.21 -1.85 15.15
N SER A 40 -3.37 -1.71 13.84
CA SER A 40 -3.80 -0.45 13.24
C SER A 40 -5.14 0.01 13.83
N GLY A 41 -5.29 1.33 14.03
CA GLY A 41 -6.52 1.93 14.60
C GLY A 41 -6.58 1.94 16.13
N TRP A 42 -5.62 1.32 16.83
CA TRP A 42 -5.61 1.33 18.29
C TRP A 42 -5.13 2.67 18.84
N TYR A 43 -5.97 3.29 19.67
CA TYR A 43 -5.54 4.36 20.58
C TYR A 43 -4.59 3.75 21.60
N HIS A 44 -3.40 4.33 21.74
CA HIS A 44 -2.38 3.85 22.67
C HIS A 44 -1.59 5.02 23.27
N GLN A 45 -1.17 4.85 24.52
CA GLN A 45 -0.27 5.74 25.23
C GLN A 45 0.91 4.92 25.76
N VAL A 46 2.10 5.48 25.68
CA VAL A 46 3.34 4.82 26.12
C VAL A 46 3.97 5.65 27.23
N HIS A 47 4.37 4.98 28.31
CA HIS A 47 5.12 5.58 29.41
C HIS A 47 6.38 4.77 29.66
N ASN A 48 7.55 5.40 29.52
CA ASN A 48 8.83 4.79 29.84
C ASN A 48 9.05 4.82 31.35
N LEU A 49 9.11 3.65 31.99
CA LEU A 49 9.30 3.52 33.45
C LEU A 49 10.75 3.82 33.88
N GLU A 50 11.70 3.64 32.97
CA GLU A 50 13.14 3.86 33.17
C GLU A 50 13.76 4.50 31.91
N ASP A 51 15.07 4.78 31.93
CA ASP A 51 15.81 5.20 30.74
C ASP A 51 15.71 4.13 29.65
N THR A 52 14.88 4.39 28.64
CA THR A 52 14.43 3.39 27.67
C THR A 52 14.90 3.72 26.27
N ILE A 53 15.46 2.72 25.58
CA ILE A 53 15.64 2.73 24.13
C ILE A 53 14.69 1.69 23.54
N SER A 54 13.79 2.13 22.66
CA SER A 54 12.88 1.26 21.92
C SER A 54 13.01 1.50 20.42
N ILE A 55 12.71 0.47 19.63
CA ILE A 55 12.67 0.54 18.17
C ILE A 55 11.28 0.10 17.73
N ASN A 56 10.59 0.93 16.94
CA ASN A 56 9.31 0.59 16.35
C ASN A 56 9.41 0.51 14.82
N HIS A 57 8.54 -0.30 14.24
CA HIS A 57 8.37 -0.38 12.80
C HIS A 57 6.88 -0.28 12.46
N ASN A 58 6.53 0.74 11.67
CA ASN A 58 5.23 0.83 11.06
C ASN A 58 5.25 0.10 9.71
N TRP A 59 4.15 -0.56 9.41
CA TRP A 59 3.97 -1.38 8.21
C TRP A 59 2.55 -1.20 7.70
N PHE A 60 2.41 -1.26 6.39
CA PHE A 60 1.12 -1.25 5.73
C PHE A 60 1.11 -2.28 4.60
N ASN A 61 -0.09 -2.71 4.24
CA ASN A 61 -0.36 -3.70 3.21
C ASN A 61 -1.71 -3.37 2.57
N ALA A 62 -2.21 -4.27 1.72
CA ALA A 62 -3.48 -4.09 1.01
C ALA A 62 -4.71 -3.87 1.91
N TYR A 63 -4.68 -4.29 3.18
CA TYR A 63 -5.81 -4.15 4.12
C TYR A 63 -5.92 -2.76 4.74
N ASN A 64 -4.82 -2.03 4.89
CA ASN A 64 -4.81 -0.69 5.52
C ASN A 64 -4.31 0.42 4.57
N LEU A 65 -4.19 0.11 3.27
CA LEU A 65 -3.71 1.04 2.26
C LEU A 65 -4.59 2.30 2.14
N SER A 66 -5.91 2.16 2.31
CA SER A 66 -6.85 3.30 2.34
C SER A 66 -6.58 4.25 3.51
N TRP A 67 -6.16 3.73 4.66
CA TRP A 67 -5.83 4.55 5.81
C TRP A 67 -4.52 5.31 5.58
N VAL A 68 -3.55 4.70 4.89
CA VAL A 68 -2.32 5.37 4.48
C VAL A 68 -2.61 6.50 3.50
N TRP A 69 -3.49 6.26 2.52
CA TRP A 69 -3.91 7.31 1.59
C TRP A 69 -4.63 8.47 2.30
N ASN A 70 -5.58 8.17 3.18
CA ASN A 70 -6.29 9.18 3.98
C ASN A 70 -5.33 10.00 4.85
N LEU A 71 -4.31 9.36 5.43
CA LEU A 71 -3.25 10.04 6.19
C LEU A 71 -2.48 11.02 5.29
N LEU A 72 -2.00 10.54 4.14
CA LEU A 72 -1.26 11.37 3.18
C LEU A 72 -2.09 12.56 2.68
N LEU A 73 -3.36 12.34 2.37
CA LEU A 73 -4.26 13.40 1.90
C LEU A 73 -4.50 14.45 2.99
N ARG A 74 -4.74 14.02 4.22
CA ARG A 74 -4.92 14.93 5.36
C ARG A 74 -3.65 15.74 5.63
N ASP A 75 -2.50 15.08 5.65
CA ASP A 75 -1.22 15.73 5.92
C ASP A 75 -0.83 16.68 4.77
N TYR A 76 -1.24 16.38 3.53
CA TYR A 76 -1.12 17.29 2.39
C TYR A 76 -1.94 18.56 2.61
N ASP A 77 -3.22 18.41 2.98
CA ASP A 77 -4.12 19.55 3.22
C ASP A 77 -3.60 20.42 4.36
N GLU A 78 -3.06 19.81 5.41
CA GLU A 78 -2.42 20.53 6.52
C GLU A 78 -1.13 21.23 6.08
N ALA A 79 -0.26 20.55 5.32
CA ALA A 79 0.97 21.16 4.78
C ALA A 79 0.66 22.34 3.87
N LYS A 80 -0.39 22.25 3.07
CA LYS A 80 -0.91 23.31 2.21
C LYS A 80 -1.47 24.49 3.01
N GLU A 81 -2.32 24.22 4.00
CA GLU A 81 -2.92 25.22 4.89
C GLU A 81 -1.83 26.07 5.58
N TYR A 82 -0.74 25.44 6.05
CA TYR A 82 0.34 26.13 6.76
C TYR A 82 1.12 27.16 5.95
N ILE A 83 1.16 27.02 4.62
CA ILE A 83 1.93 27.90 3.73
C ILE A 83 1.04 28.71 2.80
N GLU A 84 -0.28 28.69 3.01
CA GLU A 84 -1.25 29.32 2.11
C GLU A 84 -1.00 30.83 1.90
N ASP A 85 -0.40 31.49 2.89
CA ASP A 85 -0.05 32.91 2.89
C ASP A 85 0.96 33.30 1.81
N ILE A 86 1.77 32.35 1.33
CA ILE A 86 2.77 32.60 0.28
C ILE A 86 2.33 32.14 -1.12
N ARG A 87 1.08 31.68 -1.30
CA ARG A 87 0.59 31.14 -2.58
C ARG A 87 0.83 32.08 -3.76
N ASP A 88 0.48 33.35 -3.60
CA ASP A 88 0.52 34.33 -4.71
C ASP A 88 1.94 34.79 -5.08
N ILE A 89 2.93 34.51 -4.21
CA ILE A 89 4.34 34.88 -4.41
C ILE A 89 5.24 33.67 -4.69
N CYS A 90 4.67 32.46 -4.70
CA CYS A 90 5.38 31.21 -4.93
C CYS A 90 5.14 30.70 -6.35
N ASP A 91 6.20 30.61 -7.15
CA ASP A 91 6.13 30.12 -8.54
C ASP A 91 5.67 28.65 -8.65
N ASP A 92 6.03 27.82 -7.66
CA ASP A 92 5.74 26.38 -7.59
C ASP A 92 5.15 26.01 -6.21
N PHE A 93 3.95 26.52 -5.97
CA PHE A 93 3.25 26.29 -4.70
C PHE A 93 2.91 24.80 -4.47
N GLU A 94 2.48 24.09 -5.53
CA GLU A 94 2.14 22.67 -5.44
C GLU A 94 3.38 21.81 -5.16
N GLY A 95 4.49 22.03 -5.85
CA GLY A 95 5.72 21.31 -5.56
C GLY A 95 6.25 21.61 -4.16
N LEU A 96 6.01 22.81 -3.61
CA LEU A 96 6.32 23.10 -2.21
C LEU A 96 5.43 22.31 -1.24
N CYS A 97 4.11 22.21 -1.51
CA CYS A 97 3.20 21.36 -0.74
C CYS A 97 3.67 19.89 -0.74
N GLN A 98 3.99 19.33 -1.91
CA GLN A 98 4.46 17.95 -2.05
C GLN A 98 5.81 17.71 -1.34
N ARG A 99 6.75 18.67 -1.36
CA ARG A 99 8.02 18.56 -0.61
C ARG A 99 7.80 18.58 0.89
N ASN A 100 6.90 19.44 1.39
CA ASN A 100 6.55 19.49 2.81
C ASN A 100 5.86 18.20 3.26
N LEU A 101 4.94 17.68 2.45
CA LEU A 101 4.30 16.39 2.67
C LEU A 101 5.34 15.26 2.78
N ALA A 102 6.26 15.15 1.82
CA ALA A 102 7.32 14.14 1.88
C ALA A 102 8.21 14.29 3.12
N ALA A 103 8.54 15.51 3.52
CA ALA A 103 9.36 15.75 4.71
C ALA A 103 8.66 15.36 6.02
N ASN A 104 7.34 15.59 6.12
CA ASN A 104 6.57 15.35 7.33
C ASN A 104 6.06 13.90 7.45
N THR A 105 5.56 13.35 6.34
CA THR A 105 4.88 12.04 6.30
C THR A 105 5.79 10.95 5.71
N GLY A 106 6.93 11.32 5.14
CA GLY A 106 7.93 10.41 4.57
C GLY A 106 7.74 10.08 3.09
N MET A 107 6.58 10.41 2.51
CA MET A 107 6.27 10.24 1.09
C MET A 107 5.35 11.36 0.62
N ASN A 108 5.51 11.81 -0.62
CA ASN A 108 4.51 12.63 -1.29
C ASN A 108 3.58 11.76 -2.16
N PHE A 109 2.59 12.37 -2.84
CA PHE A 109 1.65 11.61 -3.67
C PHE A 109 2.34 10.84 -4.81
N ASN A 110 3.44 11.36 -5.34
CA ASN A 110 4.19 10.72 -6.41
C ASN A 110 5.03 9.54 -5.91
N ASP A 111 5.68 9.71 -4.77
CA ASP A 111 6.42 8.63 -4.12
C ASP A 111 5.46 7.47 -3.79
N PHE A 112 4.27 7.81 -3.27
CA PHE A 112 3.24 6.84 -2.96
C PHE A 112 2.70 6.14 -4.23
N TYR A 113 2.39 6.89 -5.29
CA TYR A 113 1.96 6.30 -6.56
C TYR A 113 3.04 5.40 -7.19
N PHE A 114 4.30 5.82 -7.15
CA PHE A 114 5.44 5.03 -7.63
C PHE A 114 5.54 3.72 -6.83
N PHE A 115 5.42 3.78 -5.51
CA PHE A 115 5.35 2.63 -4.63
C PHE A 115 4.20 1.68 -5.03
N LEU A 116 2.98 2.21 -5.19
CA LEU A 116 1.80 1.42 -5.58
C LEU A 116 2.01 0.71 -6.92
N THR A 117 2.64 1.40 -7.87
CA THR A 117 2.88 0.86 -9.21
C THR A 117 3.90 -0.29 -9.17
N HIS A 118 4.97 -0.16 -8.39
CA HIS A 118 5.96 -1.24 -8.21
C HIS A 118 5.33 -2.48 -7.56
N PHE A 119 4.54 -2.28 -6.50
CA PHE A 119 3.84 -3.39 -5.86
C PHE A 119 2.79 -4.01 -6.78
N CYS A 120 2.09 -3.22 -7.58
CA CYS A 120 1.19 -3.72 -8.61
C CYS A 120 1.93 -4.63 -9.59
N LEU A 121 3.01 -4.14 -10.20
CA LEU A 121 3.82 -4.95 -11.14
C LEU A 121 4.34 -6.22 -10.49
N ALA A 122 4.89 -6.15 -9.27
CA ALA A 122 5.40 -7.33 -8.58
C ALA A 122 4.29 -8.36 -8.31
N ASN A 123 3.08 -7.93 -7.91
CA ASN A 123 1.95 -8.85 -7.76
C ASN A 123 1.51 -9.46 -9.10
N VAL A 124 1.54 -8.71 -10.21
CA VAL A 124 1.24 -9.24 -11.55
C VAL A 124 2.30 -10.24 -12.01
N VAL A 125 3.58 -9.99 -11.72
CA VAL A 125 4.69 -10.91 -11.97
C VAL A 125 4.45 -12.24 -11.26
N GLU A 126 4.21 -12.20 -9.95
CA GLU A 126 3.90 -13.40 -9.16
C GLU A 126 2.70 -14.15 -9.71
N LEU A 127 1.69 -13.42 -10.16
CA LEU A 127 0.48 -13.99 -10.73
C LEU A 127 0.74 -14.74 -12.05
N CYS A 128 1.59 -14.18 -12.92
CA CYS A 128 2.00 -14.83 -14.17
C CYS A 128 2.83 -16.08 -13.87
N CYS A 129 3.78 -16.00 -12.94
CA CYS A 129 4.61 -17.13 -12.53
C CYS A 129 3.77 -18.26 -11.92
N LEU A 130 2.76 -17.93 -11.11
CA LEU A 130 1.85 -18.89 -10.52
C LEU A 130 1.06 -19.67 -11.59
N ARG A 131 0.59 -18.97 -12.63
CA ARG A 131 -0.15 -19.57 -13.75
C ARG A 131 0.71 -20.59 -14.51
N ARG A 132 1.99 -20.30 -14.74
CA ARG A 132 2.92 -21.21 -15.44
C ARG A 132 3.17 -22.50 -14.67
N ASN A 133 3.23 -22.40 -13.34
CA ASN A 133 3.61 -23.50 -12.46
C ASN A 133 2.41 -24.35 -11.98
N CYS A 134 1.21 -24.15 -12.53
CA CYS A 134 -0.04 -24.79 -12.11
C CYS A 134 -0.16 -26.30 -12.36
N GLU A 135 0.94 -27.05 -12.53
CA GLU A 135 0.90 -28.49 -12.76
C GLU A 135 0.81 -29.34 -11.47
N ASN A 136 1.07 -28.80 -10.25
CA ASN A 136 1.31 -29.67 -9.08
C ASN A 136 0.49 -29.41 -7.78
N SER A 137 -0.30 -28.33 -7.64
CA SER A 137 -1.20 -28.15 -6.47
C SER A 137 -2.28 -27.09 -6.69
N ILE A 138 -3.47 -27.53 -7.10
CA ILE A 138 -4.60 -26.67 -7.50
C ILE A 138 -5.10 -25.77 -6.34
N ARG A 139 -5.16 -26.30 -5.11
CA ARG A 139 -5.78 -25.60 -3.96
C ARG A 139 -4.90 -24.47 -3.40
N SER A 140 -3.60 -24.69 -3.25
CA SER A 140 -2.69 -23.66 -2.72
C SER A 140 -2.45 -22.55 -3.73
N SER A 141 -2.41 -22.90 -5.03
CA SER A 141 -2.37 -21.91 -6.12
C SER A 141 -3.59 -20.99 -6.10
N SER A 142 -4.79 -21.53 -5.88
CA SER A 142 -6.02 -20.73 -5.77
C SER A 142 -6.00 -19.69 -4.65
N LEU A 143 -5.44 -20.00 -3.47
CA LEU A 143 -5.38 -19.05 -2.35
C LEU A 143 -4.37 -17.93 -2.58
N VAL A 144 -3.21 -18.25 -3.18
CA VAL A 144 -2.20 -17.24 -3.54
C VAL A 144 -2.77 -16.31 -4.62
N ALA A 145 -3.42 -16.86 -5.64
CA ALA A 145 -4.05 -16.07 -6.70
C ALA A 145 -5.11 -15.10 -6.13
N GLN A 146 -5.94 -15.56 -5.19
CA GLN A 146 -6.92 -14.72 -4.50
C GLN A 146 -6.25 -13.59 -3.71
N HIS A 147 -5.16 -13.88 -2.99
CA HIS A 147 -4.41 -12.87 -2.24
C HIS A 147 -3.79 -11.82 -3.18
N LEU A 148 -3.10 -12.25 -4.24
CA LEU A 148 -2.53 -11.36 -5.25
C LEU A 148 -3.62 -10.50 -5.92
N ALA A 149 -4.75 -11.09 -6.27
CA ALA A 149 -5.89 -10.36 -6.84
C ALA A 149 -6.47 -9.33 -5.85
N MET A 150 -6.57 -9.66 -4.56
CA MET A 150 -6.98 -8.72 -3.51
C MET A 150 -6.00 -7.54 -3.43
N ASN A 151 -4.69 -7.78 -3.44
CA ASN A 151 -3.70 -6.70 -3.42
C ASN A 151 -3.85 -5.77 -4.63
N LEU A 152 -4.03 -6.35 -5.83
CA LEU A 152 -4.22 -5.58 -7.05
C LEU A 152 -5.50 -4.72 -6.98
N ARG A 153 -6.60 -5.26 -6.46
CA ARG A 153 -7.85 -4.49 -6.24
C ARG A 153 -7.67 -3.37 -5.23
N SER A 154 -6.95 -3.61 -4.12
CA SER A 154 -6.64 -2.56 -3.15
C SER A 154 -5.83 -1.44 -3.79
N VAL A 155 -4.81 -1.77 -4.60
CA VAL A 155 -4.05 -0.76 -5.35
C VAL A 155 -4.96 0.01 -6.31
N GLN A 156 -5.80 -0.69 -7.09
CA GLN A 156 -6.73 -0.07 -8.03
C GLN A 156 -7.67 0.93 -7.35
N LYS A 157 -8.25 0.58 -6.20
CA LYS A 157 -9.13 1.45 -5.41
C LYS A 157 -8.43 2.75 -5.05
N ILE A 158 -7.20 2.65 -4.53
CA ILE A 158 -6.42 3.84 -4.11
C ILE A 158 -5.96 4.68 -5.30
N VAL A 159 -5.60 4.04 -6.41
CA VAL A 159 -5.23 4.75 -7.63
C VAL A 159 -6.39 5.61 -8.16
N LEU A 160 -7.63 5.09 -8.11
CA LEU A 160 -8.83 5.85 -8.46
C LEU A 160 -9.09 7.00 -7.49
N GLU A 161 -8.86 6.78 -6.19
CA GLU A 161 -8.99 7.84 -5.17
C GLU A 161 -7.97 8.97 -5.39
N ILE A 162 -6.71 8.64 -5.72
CA ILE A 162 -5.64 9.60 -6.04
C ILE A 162 -6.05 10.47 -7.24
N GLU A 163 -6.59 9.89 -8.31
CA GLU A 163 -7.05 10.65 -9.47
C GLU A 163 -8.24 11.56 -9.14
N SER A 164 -9.18 11.08 -8.32
CA SER A 164 -10.39 11.84 -7.99
C SER A 164 -10.11 13.18 -7.32
N VAL A 165 -9.01 13.28 -6.56
CA VAL A 165 -8.59 14.52 -5.88
C VAL A 165 -7.58 15.33 -6.69
N GLY A 166 -7.22 14.88 -7.90
CA GLY A 166 -6.19 15.51 -8.71
C GLY A 166 -4.80 15.43 -8.07
N GLY A 167 -4.52 14.39 -7.26
CA GLY A 167 -3.24 14.26 -6.54
C GLY A 167 -2.00 14.13 -7.43
N LEU A 168 -2.21 13.90 -8.73
CA LEU A 168 -1.14 13.84 -9.74
C LEU A 168 -1.17 15.04 -10.72
N ALA A 169 -2.02 16.05 -10.47
CA ALA A 169 -2.19 17.20 -11.35
C ALA A 169 -0.89 18.03 -11.40
N GLY A 170 -0.26 18.10 -12.58
CA GLY A 170 0.99 18.84 -12.81
C GLY A 170 2.19 17.94 -13.07
N ASN A 171 2.13 16.65 -12.73
CA ASN A 171 3.17 15.71 -13.14
C ASN A 171 2.96 15.28 -14.57
N ARG A 172 4.04 15.35 -15.36
CA ARG A 172 4.11 14.81 -16.71
C ARG A 172 4.16 13.29 -16.67
N GLY A 173 3.22 12.65 -15.97
CA GLY A 173 3.25 11.23 -15.72
C GLY A 173 4.42 10.81 -14.85
N ILE A 174 4.18 9.90 -13.92
CA ILE A 174 5.29 9.14 -13.35
C ILE A 174 5.69 8.14 -14.43
N PHE A 175 6.91 8.31 -14.94
CA PHE A 175 7.45 7.45 -15.97
C PHE A 175 7.87 6.13 -15.35
N LEU A 176 7.25 5.05 -15.79
CA LEU A 176 7.66 3.71 -15.43
C LEU A 176 7.83 2.88 -16.69
N ASP A 177 9.07 2.78 -17.16
CA ASP A 177 9.37 1.86 -18.24
C ASP A 177 9.39 0.45 -17.69
N ILE A 178 8.35 -0.35 -18.00
CA ILE A 178 8.22 -1.73 -17.55
C ILE A 178 9.49 -2.53 -17.84
N ARG A 179 10.16 -2.30 -18.98
CA ARG A 179 11.38 -3.03 -19.32
C ARG A 179 12.53 -2.63 -18.40
N GLU A 180 12.70 -1.34 -18.16
CA GLU A 180 13.68 -0.83 -17.21
C GLU A 180 13.41 -1.35 -15.79
N THR A 181 12.15 -1.34 -15.35
CA THR A 181 11.75 -1.86 -14.04
C THR A 181 12.01 -3.37 -13.94
N LEU A 182 11.74 -4.16 -14.98
CA LEU A 182 12.04 -5.59 -14.97
C LEU A 182 13.54 -5.91 -15.03
N ASP A 183 14.34 -4.99 -15.59
CA ASP A 183 15.80 -5.09 -15.61
C ASP A 183 16.46 -4.53 -14.34
N ASP A 184 15.74 -3.76 -13.51
CA ASP A 184 16.22 -3.24 -12.22
C ASP A 184 16.45 -4.38 -11.21
N PRO A 185 17.70 -4.57 -10.72
CA PRO A 185 17.98 -5.55 -9.68
C PRO A 185 17.17 -5.37 -8.39
N SER A 186 16.79 -4.12 -8.06
CA SER A 186 16.03 -3.82 -6.84
C SER A 186 14.59 -4.33 -6.96
N PHE A 187 13.96 -4.14 -8.12
CA PHE A 187 12.66 -4.72 -8.43
C PHE A 187 12.69 -6.25 -8.47
N LEU A 188 13.75 -6.86 -9.01
CA LEU A 188 13.90 -8.32 -8.98
C LEU A 188 14.01 -8.84 -7.53
N ASN A 189 14.73 -8.13 -6.66
CA ASN A 189 14.79 -8.45 -5.24
C ASN A 189 13.42 -8.32 -4.56
N LEU A 190 12.62 -7.32 -4.95
CA LEU A 190 11.23 -7.18 -4.48
C LEU A 190 10.39 -8.40 -4.88
N CYS A 191 10.44 -8.83 -6.14
CA CYS A 191 9.70 -10.01 -6.61
C CYS A 191 10.12 -11.28 -5.85
N MET A 192 11.42 -11.56 -5.76
CA MET A 192 11.93 -12.71 -4.98
C MET A 192 11.52 -12.64 -3.50
N GLY A 193 11.46 -11.43 -2.93
CA GLY A 193 10.99 -11.19 -1.58
C GLY A 193 9.51 -11.53 -1.42
N LEU A 194 8.65 -11.03 -2.32
CA LEU A 194 7.22 -11.34 -2.34
C LEU A 194 6.98 -12.83 -2.51
N GLU A 195 7.65 -13.47 -3.46
CA GLU A 195 7.58 -14.90 -3.74
C GLU A 195 7.85 -15.71 -2.47
N ARG A 196 8.96 -15.40 -1.77
CA ARG A 196 9.34 -16.06 -0.53
C ARG A 196 8.29 -15.86 0.57
N VAL A 197 7.75 -14.65 0.71
CA VAL A 197 6.74 -14.33 1.72
C VAL A 197 5.45 -15.11 1.44
N TYR A 198 4.92 -15.11 0.21
CA TYR A 198 3.73 -15.89 -0.12
C TYR A 198 3.97 -17.39 -0.04
N GLY A 199 5.16 -17.85 -0.41
CA GLY A 199 5.58 -19.23 -0.20
C GLY A 199 5.52 -19.63 1.27
N MET A 200 5.95 -18.77 2.19
CA MET A 200 5.85 -18.99 3.63
C MET A 200 4.40 -18.95 4.13
N ILE A 201 3.62 -17.94 3.75
CA ILE A 201 2.21 -17.77 4.18
C ILE A 201 1.37 -18.97 3.73
N HIS A 202 1.52 -19.40 2.47
CA HIS A 202 0.70 -20.45 1.88
C HIS A 202 1.37 -21.84 1.91
N LYS A 203 2.53 -21.98 2.57
CA LYS A 203 3.29 -23.23 2.75
C LYS A 203 3.60 -23.95 1.43
N LEU A 204 3.99 -23.19 0.41
CA LEU A 204 4.34 -23.72 -0.90
C LEU A 204 5.74 -24.34 -0.86
N LYS A 205 5.97 -25.40 -1.65
CA LYS A 205 7.28 -26.05 -1.81
C LYS A 205 7.81 -25.75 -3.22
N GLY A 206 8.95 -25.07 -3.30
CA GLY A 206 9.57 -24.69 -4.57
C GLY A 206 9.37 -23.20 -4.89
N GLY A 207 10.31 -22.64 -5.65
CA GLY A 207 10.23 -21.26 -6.12
C GLY A 207 9.55 -21.13 -7.48
N PHE A 208 8.96 -19.98 -7.75
CA PHE A 208 8.19 -19.68 -8.95
C PHE A 208 9.03 -19.04 -10.06
N ILE A 209 10.13 -18.35 -9.71
CA ILE A 209 10.92 -17.59 -10.68
C ILE A 209 12.04 -18.47 -11.27
N ASP A 210 11.78 -19.04 -12.45
CA ASP A 210 12.84 -19.45 -13.38
C ASP A 210 12.62 -18.76 -14.74
N THR A 211 13.68 -18.12 -15.24
CA THR A 211 13.85 -17.34 -16.48
C THR A 211 13.12 -15.99 -16.66
N ARG A 212 13.89 -14.89 -16.49
CA ARG A 212 13.56 -13.48 -16.78
C ARG A 212 12.93 -13.24 -18.17
N LYS A 213 13.41 -13.96 -19.18
CA LYS A 213 12.99 -13.76 -20.58
C LYS A 213 11.51 -14.07 -20.77
N ASP A 214 11.05 -15.14 -20.15
CA ASP A 214 9.68 -15.58 -20.31
C ASP A 214 8.74 -14.61 -19.57
N LEU A 215 9.14 -14.05 -18.42
CA LEU A 215 8.32 -13.09 -17.66
C LEU A 215 7.98 -11.82 -18.46
N VAL A 216 8.95 -11.29 -19.20
CA VAL A 216 8.74 -10.14 -20.09
C VAL A 216 7.69 -10.48 -21.15
N ASP A 217 7.77 -11.66 -21.77
CA ASP A 217 6.82 -12.08 -22.80
C ASP A 217 5.38 -12.22 -22.24
N ASP A 218 5.21 -12.73 -21.02
CA ASP A 218 3.89 -12.82 -20.36
C ASP A 218 3.28 -11.47 -20.00
N LEU A 219 4.12 -10.53 -19.53
CA LEU A 219 3.71 -9.16 -19.23
C LEU A 219 3.39 -8.40 -20.50
N MET A 220 4.15 -8.60 -21.59
CA MET A 220 3.86 -8.02 -22.89
C MET A 220 2.57 -8.59 -23.51
N ASP A 221 2.19 -9.84 -23.19
CA ASP A 221 0.90 -10.42 -23.62
C ASP A 221 -0.30 -9.85 -22.84
N LEU A 222 -0.12 -9.57 -21.53
CA LEU A 222 -1.09 -8.84 -20.71
C LEU A 222 -1.29 -7.41 -21.22
N ASP A 223 -0.22 -6.79 -21.68
CA ASP A 223 -0.19 -5.43 -22.21
C ASP A 223 -0.51 -5.39 -23.70
N SER A 224 -1.61 -6.01 -24.15
CA SER A 224 -2.03 -6.00 -25.57
C SER A 224 -2.30 -4.59 -26.15
N ILE A 225 -2.00 -3.52 -25.40
CA ILE A 225 -1.67 -2.19 -25.90
C ILE A 225 -0.31 -2.29 -26.61
N ARG A 226 -0.36 -2.73 -27.86
CA ARG A 226 0.79 -2.81 -28.76
C ARG A 226 1.58 -1.48 -28.80
N THR A 227 2.90 -1.64 -28.73
CA THR A 227 3.92 -0.90 -29.51
C THR A 227 4.08 0.59 -29.23
N ASN A 228 4.93 0.93 -28.28
CA ASN A 228 6.19 1.65 -28.47
C ASN A 228 6.73 2.01 -27.08
N GLY A 229 8.05 2.03 -26.95
CA GLY A 229 8.76 2.14 -25.68
C GLY A 229 8.20 3.18 -24.70
N SER A 230 8.49 2.97 -23.42
CA SER A 230 8.55 4.06 -22.47
C SER A 230 7.18 4.73 -22.22
N GLN A 231 6.17 3.93 -21.82
CA GLN A 231 4.85 4.46 -21.46
C GLN A 231 4.77 4.77 -19.97
N VAL A 232 4.39 6.02 -19.69
CA VAL A 232 3.83 6.47 -18.42
C VAL A 232 2.62 5.58 -18.12
N PHE A 233 2.50 5.01 -16.91
CA PHE A 233 1.19 4.58 -16.43
C PHE A 233 0.51 5.79 -15.80
N LYS A 234 -0.40 6.41 -16.54
CA LYS A 234 -1.43 7.22 -15.89
C LYS A 234 -2.25 6.31 -14.99
N ALA A 235 -2.89 6.89 -13.99
CA ALA A 235 -3.66 6.09 -13.05
C ALA A 235 -4.82 5.37 -13.76
N GLU A 236 -5.48 5.99 -14.75
CA GLU A 236 -6.40 5.32 -15.69
C GLU A 236 -5.79 4.08 -16.38
N GLU A 237 -4.55 4.17 -16.87
CA GLU A 237 -3.87 3.08 -17.58
C GLU A 237 -3.47 1.96 -16.61
N LEU A 238 -3.06 2.30 -15.39
CA LEU A 238 -2.75 1.34 -14.33
C LEU A 238 -4.00 0.57 -13.89
N VAL A 239 -5.16 1.24 -13.79
CA VAL A 239 -6.45 0.61 -13.51
C VAL A 239 -6.81 -0.41 -14.59
N ILE A 240 -6.70 -0.04 -15.86
CA ILE A 240 -6.95 -0.94 -17.01
C ILE A 240 -5.98 -2.13 -17.00
N PHE A 241 -4.71 -1.88 -16.68
CA PHE A 241 -3.70 -2.93 -16.57
C PHE A 241 -4.05 -3.94 -15.46
N ILE A 242 -4.47 -3.46 -14.29
CA ILE A 242 -4.93 -4.30 -13.17
C ILE A 242 -6.15 -5.13 -13.58
N ASP A 243 -7.15 -4.53 -14.24
CA ASP A 243 -8.34 -5.24 -14.69
C ASP A 243 -8.00 -6.39 -15.64
N LYS A 244 -7.08 -6.16 -16.59
CA LYS A 244 -6.60 -7.21 -17.50
C LYS A 244 -5.88 -8.32 -16.76
N ALA A 245 -5.02 -7.98 -15.79
CA ALA A 245 -4.30 -8.96 -14.99
C ALA A 245 -5.26 -9.85 -14.18
N ILE A 246 -6.28 -9.26 -13.55
CA ILE A 246 -7.29 -10.00 -12.78
C ILE A 246 -8.19 -10.82 -13.70
N ALA A 247 -8.66 -10.27 -14.82
CA ALA A 247 -9.54 -10.97 -15.77
C ALA A 247 -8.86 -12.23 -16.35
N LYS A 248 -7.55 -12.18 -16.56
CA LYS A 248 -6.75 -13.32 -17.05
C LYS A 248 -6.70 -14.48 -16.05
N LEU A 249 -7.05 -14.27 -14.77
CA LEU A 249 -7.27 -15.32 -13.76
C LEU A 249 -8.66 -15.95 -13.82
N GLY A 250 -9.71 -15.13 -14.02
CA GLY A 250 -11.10 -15.58 -14.03
C GLY A 250 -11.45 -16.50 -15.21
N GLY A 251 -10.60 -16.55 -16.24
CA GLY A 251 -10.72 -17.48 -17.37
C GLY A 251 -10.48 -18.95 -17.02
N THR A 252 -9.97 -19.25 -15.82
CA THR A 252 -9.84 -20.63 -15.30
C THR A 252 -10.76 -20.82 -14.09
N ASN A 253 -11.96 -21.34 -14.34
CA ASN A 253 -12.99 -21.74 -13.38
C ASN A 253 -13.67 -20.61 -12.57
N GLY A 254 -14.74 -20.04 -13.15
CA GLY A 254 -16.13 -20.29 -12.72
C GLY A 254 -16.60 -19.95 -11.29
N ASP A 255 -15.75 -19.52 -10.37
CA ASP A 255 -16.18 -19.11 -9.03
C ASP A 255 -16.00 -17.59 -8.88
N GLU A 256 -17.12 -16.88 -8.75
CA GLU A 256 -17.12 -15.51 -8.25
C GLU A 256 -16.33 -15.47 -6.94
N ILE A 257 -15.28 -14.63 -6.92
CA ILE A 257 -14.47 -14.41 -5.73
C ILE A 257 -15.34 -13.60 -4.75
N ASP A 258 -16.10 -14.31 -3.92
CA ASP A 258 -16.88 -13.72 -2.84
C ASP A 258 -15.92 -13.20 -1.77
N LEU A 259 -15.72 -11.87 -1.77
CA LEU A 259 -14.89 -11.18 -0.81
C LEU A 259 -15.75 -10.74 0.37
N LEU A 260 -15.28 -11.07 1.57
CA LEU A 260 -15.78 -10.55 2.83
C LEU A 260 -15.94 -9.02 2.71
N SER A 261 -17.20 -8.56 2.81
CA SER A 261 -17.54 -7.15 2.87
C SER A 261 -16.65 -6.45 3.89
N GLU A 262 -16.00 -5.36 3.48
CA GLU A 262 -15.43 -4.36 4.39
C GLU A 262 -16.53 -3.98 5.39
N ARG A 263 -16.53 -4.59 6.58
CA ARG A 263 -17.16 -3.94 7.72
C ARG A 263 -16.16 -2.87 8.11
N ASP A 264 -16.47 -1.64 7.73
CA ASP A 264 -15.83 -0.44 8.26
C ASP A 264 -15.66 -0.64 9.77
N GLY A 265 -14.40 -0.87 10.17
CA GLY A 265 -14.03 -0.89 11.57
C GLY A 265 -14.15 0.54 12.08
N ALA A 266 -15.21 0.79 12.85
CA ALA A 266 -15.38 1.98 13.66
C ALA A 266 -14.23 2.14 14.68
#